data_AF-A0A965KBW9-F1
#
_entry.id   AF-A0A965KBW9-F1
#
_cell.length_a   1.000
_cell.length_b   1.000
_cell.length_c   1.000
_cell.angle_alpha   90.00
_cell.angle_beta   90.00
_cell.angle_gamma   90.00
#
_symmetry.space_group_name_H-M   'P 1'
#
loop_
_entity.id
_entity.type
_entity.pdbx_description
1 polymer ?
#
loop_
_entity_poly.entity_id
_entity_poly.type
_entity_poly.pdbx_seq_one_letter_code
_entity_poly.pdbx_strand_id
1 'polypeptide(L)'
;MARRLERGRGRPEADRGGSGGERVKSTQHKVQPKNVKSLAKTTTRITSKSASASIALPDMPNSASASSMISGAMAGGASKGFGGGAGGGIGTGKGMGSGGGKNFVAKPVMGANIFSQRLAVYFDASASMLPYLDRVEAEIRDKFPDADVYLSNGVFIDIHDSEVVGGDKFKGTPFLNRPTGGGSKKNAKGELVATETNPAKLTSQGRAILKKYGNNFKTGSVGGWLDVLKDDRTYDALIIFSDFEDGVRQIRTKAIGGVAAYKPDKGMRADPPVVFSDRTNQGGGFARSVTLVASGGASGQPVVQCKDTTGLIEGMVALGSGIPQGATILSISANVSFTLSKPLTAAVSGRVVCNNGGDKRFPEEKKWEDEWEKAFAGARENKGPRLYLISTSRAYGNKPGTILQRCVSASEGSAMMVKFGSAKKGTNTINDLHNYTDLYVGMPVSGRGIPEGATITAMRTEKEIIDPEDPEKKRKKKVNDKQMTISAQVTDDVTNAVFAFTPLIQAVGTLAKDSKTLSEVSGSIDLKAGMVVVDARFPVATKVISVTPIKGAAGFFNVEMSAPATATAANAVLRFRPASSSTGNSRGAAPVR
;
A
#
# COMPACT_ATOMS: atom_id res chain seq x y z
N MET A 1 -40.02 -22.19 -70.41
CA MET A 1 -41.39 -22.75 -70.23
C MET A 1 -41.63 -22.99 -68.74
N ALA A 2 -42.84 -23.12 -68.18
CA ALA A 2 -44.13 -22.47 -68.44
C ALA A 2 -45.21 -23.04 -67.47
N ARG A 3 -45.95 -22.17 -66.74
CA ARG A 3 -47.23 -22.46 -66.01
C ARG A 3 -47.06 -23.42 -64.79
N ARG A 4 -47.76 -23.30 -63.64
CA ARG A 4 -49.07 -22.75 -63.18
C ARG A 4 -50.27 -23.67 -63.41
N LEU A 5 -51.08 -23.82 -62.34
CA LEU A 5 -52.52 -24.16 -62.20
C LEU A 5 -52.74 -25.35 -61.23
N GLU A 6 -53.86 -25.54 -60.51
CA GLU A 6 -54.76 -24.65 -59.73
C GLU A 6 -55.93 -25.48 -59.16
N ARG A 7 -56.59 -24.98 -58.08
CA ARG A 7 -57.94 -25.28 -57.49
C ARG A 7 -57.88 -25.56 -55.97
N GLY A 8 -58.83 -25.11 -55.12
CA GLY A 8 -59.82 -24.03 -55.29
C GLY A 8 -61.16 -24.18 -54.53
N ARG A 9 -61.52 -23.17 -53.70
CA ARG A 9 -62.85 -22.92 -53.04
C ARG A 9 -63.20 -23.88 -51.87
N GLY A 10 -64.03 -23.52 -50.87
CA GLY A 10 -64.75 -22.26 -50.58
C GLY A 10 -65.37 -22.22 -49.15
N ARG A 11 -66.08 -21.13 -48.79
CA ARG A 11 -66.93 -20.96 -47.56
C ARG A 11 -68.43 -21.12 -47.90
N PRO A 12 -69.38 -21.27 -46.93
CA PRO A 12 -69.93 -20.17 -46.06
C PRO A 12 -69.62 -20.39 -44.54
N GLU A 13 -69.86 -19.52 -43.54
CA GLU A 13 -70.92 -18.51 -43.21
C GLU A 13 -72.20 -19.12 -42.58
N ALA A 14 -72.91 -18.57 -41.58
CA ALA A 14 -72.82 -17.33 -40.76
C ALA A 14 -72.89 -17.68 -39.23
N ASP A 15 -73.32 -16.92 -38.20
CA ASP A 15 -73.88 -15.56 -37.96
C ASP A 15 -73.71 -15.16 -36.45
N ARG A 16 -73.85 -13.87 -36.08
CA ARG A 16 -73.99 -13.23 -34.71
C ARG A 16 -72.90 -13.45 -33.63
N GLY A 17 -72.52 -12.48 -32.78
CA GLY A 17 -72.89 -11.05 -32.60
C GLY A 17 -73.27 -10.72 -31.14
N GLY A 18 -72.89 -9.60 -30.49
CA GLY A 18 -72.06 -8.44 -30.90
C GLY A 18 -72.07 -7.29 -29.84
N SER A 19 -71.56 -6.09 -30.20
CA SER A 19 -71.51 -4.80 -29.44
C SER A 19 -70.17 -4.44 -28.75
N GLY A 20 -69.62 -3.22 -28.85
CA GLY A 20 -70.03 -2.08 -29.70
C GLY A 20 -69.34 -0.73 -29.37
N GLY A 21 -68.81 -0.02 -30.39
CA GLY A 21 -68.30 1.38 -30.31
C GLY A 21 -66.90 1.57 -29.68
N GLU A 22 -66.10 2.59 -30.00
CA GLU A 22 -66.15 3.56 -31.12
C GLU A 22 -64.72 4.07 -31.44
N ARG A 23 -64.45 4.51 -32.68
CA ARG A 23 -63.13 5.02 -33.13
C ARG A 23 -63.10 6.54 -33.18
N VAL A 24 -62.23 7.21 -32.41
CA VAL A 24 -62.06 8.68 -32.47
C VAL A 24 -60.63 9.11 -32.82
N LYS A 25 -60.55 9.82 -33.96
CA LYS A 25 -59.60 10.82 -34.46
C LYS A 25 -58.27 11.06 -33.70
N SER A 26 -57.18 11.03 -34.45
CA SER A 26 -55.85 11.54 -34.07
C SER A 26 -55.79 13.07 -33.98
N THR A 27 -55.97 13.62 -32.77
CA THR A 27 -55.81 15.06 -32.50
C THR A 27 -54.39 15.41 -32.05
N GLN A 28 -53.70 16.28 -32.81
CA GLN A 28 -52.45 16.91 -32.36
C GLN A 28 -52.72 17.85 -31.18
N HIS A 29 -52.37 17.44 -29.96
CA HIS A 29 -52.24 18.39 -28.86
C HIS A 29 -50.87 19.06 -28.93
N LYS A 30 -50.85 20.35 -29.29
CA LYS A 30 -49.69 21.22 -29.09
C LYS A 30 -49.23 21.12 -27.64
N VAL A 31 -47.95 20.82 -27.41
CA VAL A 31 -47.33 20.93 -26.09
C VAL A 31 -47.31 22.39 -25.69
N GLN A 32 -48.28 22.80 -24.86
CA GLN A 32 -48.27 24.09 -24.19
C GLN A 32 -47.03 24.16 -23.29
N PRO A 33 -46.08 25.09 -23.50
CA PRO A 33 -44.95 25.25 -22.61
C PRO A 33 -45.48 25.75 -21.26
N LYS A 34 -45.51 24.88 -20.25
CA LYS A 34 -45.87 25.28 -18.89
C LYS A 34 -44.82 26.25 -18.38
N ASN A 35 -45.21 27.51 -18.16
CA ASN A 35 -44.35 28.54 -17.60
C ASN A 35 -43.63 28.01 -16.35
N VAL A 36 -42.31 27.91 -16.44
CA VAL A 36 -41.47 27.48 -15.33
C VAL A 36 -41.57 28.56 -14.24
N LYS A 37 -42.14 28.22 -13.09
CA LYS A 37 -42.12 29.10 -11.91
C LYS A 37 -40.66 29.44 -11.63
N SER A 38 -40.33 30.73 -11.63
CA SER A 38 -38.95 31.19 -11.52
C SER A 38 -38.30 30.66 -10.26
N LEU A 39 -37.18 29.94 -10.42
CA LEU A 39 -36.30 29.57 -9.30
C LEU A 39 -35.47 30.79 -8.88
N ALA A 40 -36.18 31.84 -8.44
CA ALA A 40 -35.62 32.99 -7.76
C ALA A 40 -35.12 32.54 -6.37
N LYS A 41 -33.95 31.91 -6.34
CA LYS A 41 -33.21 31.67 -5.11
C LYS A 41 -32.98 33.02 -4.44
N THR A 42 -33.48 33.17 -3.21
CA THR A 42 -33.25 34.35 -2.38
C THR A 42 -31.75 34.63 -2.31
N THR A 43 -31.31 35.77 -2.85
CA THR A 43 -29.89 36.11 -2.92
C THR A 43 -29.33 36.30 -1.52
N THR A 44 -28.49 35.37 -1.07
CA THR A 44 -27.78 35.46 0.21
C THR A 44 -26.84 36.66 0.19
N ARG A 45 -27.23 37.77 0.83
CA ARG A 45 -26.42 38.98 0.95
C ARG A 45 -25.13 38.66 1.71
N ILE A 46 -24.00 38.71 1.03
CA ILE A 46 -22.67 38.58 1.66
C ILE A 46 -22.35 39.91 2.34
N THR A 47 -22.06 39.89 3.64
CA THR A 47 -21.67 41.07 4.42
C THR A 47 -20.34 40.81 5.13
N SER A 48 -19.31 41.59 4.81
CA SER A 48 -18.05 41.60 5.57
C SER A 48 -18.24 42.23 6.95
N LYS A 49 -17.45 41.78 7.94
CA LYS A 49 -17.25 42.47 9.23
C LYS A 49 -15.85 43.11 9.35
N SER A 50 -15.09 43.16 8.25
CA SER A 50 -13.78 43.80 8.15
C SER A 50 -13.77 44.83 7.03
N ALA A 51 -13.20 46.01 7.30
CA ALA A 51 -13.04 47.10 6.33
C ALA A 51 -11.94 46.84 5.28
N SER A 52 -11.13 45.80 5.44
CA SER A 52 -9.96 45.50 4.59
C SER A 52 -9.96 44.09 3.98
N ALA A 53 -11.12 43.41 3.98
CA ALA A 53 -11.28 42.10 3.34
C ALA A 53 -11.67 42.24 1.86
N SER A 54 -10.78 41.81 0.95
CA SER A 54 -11.08 41.65 -0.48
C SER A 54 -11.98 40.44 -0.72
N ILE A 55 -13.05 40.60 -1.49
CA ILE A 55 -13.97 39.52 -1.88
C ILE A 55 -13.76 39.20 -3.37
N ALA A 56 -13.31 37.99 -3.67
CA ALA A 56 -13.33 37.44 -5.03
C ALA A 56 -14.63 36.65 -5.24
N LEU A 57 -15.25 36.81 -6.41
CA LEU A 57 -16.40 36.00 -6.83
C LEU A 57 -15.90 34.74 -7.57
N PRO A 58 -16.57 33.58 -7.43
CA PRO A 58 -16.28 32.42 -8.27
C PRO A 58 -16.77 32.65 -9.70
N ASP A 59 -15.99 32.20 -10.70
CA ASP A 59 -16.43 32.17 -12.08
C ASP A 59 -17.66 31.25 -12.26
N MET A 60 -18.57 31.63 -13.16
CA MET A 60 -19.76 30.83 -13.45
C MET A 60 -19.42 29.62 -14.31
N PRO A 61 -19.97 28.42 -14.01
CA PRO A 61 -19.78 27.24 -14.86
C PRO A 61 -20.57 27.39 -16.17
N ASN A 62 -19.89 27.23 -17.30
CA ASN A 62 -20.53 27.26 -18.63
C ASN A 62 -21.58 26.15 -18.79
N SER A 63 -22.69 26.49 -19.45
CA SER A 63 -23.98 25.78 -19.42
C SER A 63 -24.08 24.47 -20.21
N ALA A 64 -22.96 23.82 -20.54
CA ALA A 64 -22.92 22.60 -21.35
C ALA A 64 -23.26 21.30 -20.58
N SER A 65 -23.13 21.29 -19.25
CA SER A 65 -23.12 20.04 -18.45
C SER A 65 -24.48 19.58 -17.90
N ALA A 66 -25.59 20.22 -18.30
CA ALA A 66 -26.90 20.00 -17.67
C ALA A 66 -27.68 18.76 -18.19
N SER A 67 -27.33 18.24 -19.37
CA SER A 67 -28.19 17.32 -20.14
C SER A 67 -28.09 15.83 -19.77
N SER A 68 -27.20 15.45 -18.84
CA SER A 68 -26.88 14.03 -18.55
C SER A 68 -27.60 13.41 -17.34
N MET A 69 -28.44 14.18 -16.63
CA MET A 69 -29.08 13.71 -15.38
C MET A 69 -30.59 13.38 -15.51
N ILE A 70 -31.09 13.16 -16.73
CA ILE A 70 -32.51 12.79 -16.99
C ILE A 70 -32.60 11.40 -17.65
N SER A 71 -32.08 10.38 -16.95
CA SER A 71 -32.34 8.97 -17.26
C SER A 71 -32.10 8.08 -16.03
N GLY A 72 -33.13 7.44 -15.48
CA GLY A 72 -32.97 6.43 -14.42
C GLY A 72 -34.02 6.40 -13.29
N ALA A 73 -35.02 7.28 -13.27
CA ALA A 73 -35.99 7.39 -12.17
C ALA A 73 -37.43 6.97 -12.57
N MET A 74 -37.61 5.72 -13.00
CA MET A 74 -38.93 5.13 -13.31
C MET A 74 -39.07 3.69 -12.76
N ALA A 75 -39.12 3.57 -11.43
CA ALA A 75 -39.56 2.36 -10.74
C ALA A 75 -40.16 2.77 -9.38
N GLY A 76 -41.45 2.51 -9.17
CA GLY A 76 -42.16 2.86 -7.94
C GLY A 76 -42.54 1.63 -7.12
N GLY A 77 -42.60 1.79 -5.80
CA GLY A 77 -43.09 0.77 -4.87
C GLY A 77 -43.19 1.37 -3.47
N ALA A 78 -44.37 1.37 -2.86
CA ALA A 78 -44.63 2.11 -1.63
C ALA A 78 -45.58 1.37 -0.68
N SER A 79 -45.23 1.32 0.61
CA SER A 79 -46.21 1.25 1.70
C SER A 79 -45.62 1.55 3.09
N LYS A 80 -46.16 2.60 3.73
CA LYS A 80 -46.51 2.73 5.16
C LYS A 80 -45.50 2.28 6.24
N GLY A 81 -45.02 3.26 7.01
CA GLY A 81 -44.50 3.11 8.37
C GLY A 81 -44.48 4.47 9.08
N PHE A 82 -45.22 4.63 10.18
CA PHE A 82 -45.34 5.90 10.91
C PHE A 82 -44.25 6.04 11.99
N GLY A 83 -43.82 7.29 12.27
CA GLY A 83 -42.85 7.58 13.35
C GLY A 83 -42.25 8.98 13.23
N GLY A 84 -43.04 10.03 13.52
CA GLY A 84 -42.57 11.42 13.44
C GLY A 84 -41.82 11.88 14.70
N GLY A 85 -40.79 12.69 14.52
CA GLY A 85 -40.03 13.31 15.62
C GLY A 85 -39.16 14.47 15.12
N ALA A 86 -39.68 15.69 15.19
CA ALA A 86 -38.95 16.89 14.78
C ALA A 86 -38.08 17.43 15.93
N GLY A 87 -36.76 17.42 15.76
CA GLY A 87 -35.79 17.98 16.71
C GLY A 87 -34.79 18.89 16.01
N GLY A 88 -35.09 20.18 15.92
CA GLY A 88 -34.23 21.16 15.24
C GLY A 88 -33.04 21.59 16.11
N GLY A 89 -31.83 21.17 15.74
CA GLY A 89 -30.58 21.64 16.37
C GLY A 89 -29.67 22.33 15.35
N ILE A 90 -29.50 23.64 15.45
CA ILE A 90 -28.62 24.42 14.56
C ILE A 90 -27.16 24.28 15.04
N GLY A 91 -26.52 23.17 14.66
CA GLY A 91 -25.09 22.93 14.90
C GLY A 91 -24.26 23.27 13.66
N THR A 92 -23.51 24.37 13.68
CA THR A 92 -22.60 24.77 12.57
C THR A 92 -21.29 23.97 12.58
N GLY A 93 -21.38 22.64 12.59
CA GLY A 93 -20.24 21.76 12.37
C GLY A 93 -20.06 21.48 10.88
N LYS A 94 -18.90 21.81 10.31
CA LYS A 94 -18.45 21.21 9.04
C LYS A 94 -18.09 19.75 9.28
N GLY A 95 -19.10 18.90 9.43
CA GLY A 95 -18.93 17.45 9.36
C GLY A 95 -18.42 17.10 7.96
N MET A 96 -17.15 16.72 7.86
CA MET A 96 -16.50 16.31 6.60
C MET A 96 -16.94 14.89 6.26
N GLY A 97 -18.24 14.75 5.96
CA GLY A 97 -18.90 13.47 5.71
C GLY A 97 -18.42 12.84 4.41
N SER A 98 -18.19 11.52 4.45
CA SER A 98 -17.91 10.69 3.28
C SER A 98 -19.00 10.88 2.23
N GLY A 99 -18.65 11.45 1.08
CA GLY A 99 -19.55 11.69 -0.05
C GLY A 99 -18.88 11.26 -1.35
N GLY A 100 -19.40 10.21 -2.00
CA GLY A 100 -18.94 9.80 -3.34
C GLY A 100 -18.78 8.31 -3.61
N GLY A 101 -19.11 7.40 -2.67
CA GLY A 101 -18.99 5.95 -2.87
C GLY A 101 -20.27 5.18 -2.54
N LYS A 102 -20.88 4.50 -3.52
CA LYS A 102 -22.05 3.64 -3.29
C LYS A 102 -21.61 2.30 -2.67
N ASN A 103 -22.05 2.02 -1.44
CA ASN A 103 -21.98 0.71 -0.78
C ASN A 103 -20.56 0.07 -0.74
N PHE A 104 -19.52 0.84 -0.45
CA PHE A 104 -18.21 0.29 -0.08
C PHE A 104 -18.19 -0.13 1.40
N VAL A 105 -18.78 -1.29 1.70
CA VAL A 105 -18.62 -1.96 3.00
C VAL A 105 -17.25 -2.63 3.01
N ALA A 106 -16.37 -2.22 3.94
CA ALA A 106 -15.08 -2.87 4.13
C ALA A 106 -15.27 -4.33 4.58
N LYS A 107 -14.51 -5.26 3.98
CA LYS A 107 -14.53 -6.67 4.37
C LYS A 107 -13.23 -7.03 5.09
N PRO A 108 -13.29 -7.62 6.30
CA PRO A 108 -12.11 -8.07 7.01
C PRO A 108 -11.57 -9.35 6.35
N VAL A 109 -10.35 -9.28 5.83
CA VAL A 109 -9.59 -10.39 5.25
C VAL A 109 -8.22 -10.42 5.93
N MET A 110 -7.82 -11.54 6.52
CA MET A 110 -6.56 -11.69 7.25
C MET A 110 -6.33 -10.54 8.24
N GLY A 111 -7.36 -10.15 8.99
CA GLY A 111 -7.30 -9.05 9.97
C GLY A 111 -7.29 -7.62 9.40
N ALA A 112 -7.19 -7.43 8.09
CA ALA A 112 -7.21 -6.12 7.44
C ALA A 112 -8.54 -5.81 6.74
N ASN A 113 -8.94 -4.53 6.77
CA ASN A 113 -10.16 -4.05 6.13
C ASN A 113 -9.91 -3.73 4.64
N ILE A 114 -10.36 -4.62 3.76
CA ILE A 114 -10.28 -4.45 2.30
C ILE A 114 -11.53 -3.70 1.82
N PHE A 115 -11.33 -2.55 1.17
CA PHE A 115 -12.39 -1.72 0.60
C PHE A 115 -12.45 -1.98 -0.91
N SER A 116 -13.34 -2.87 -1.35
CA SER A 116 -13.45 -3.28 -2.76
C SER A 116 -14.84 -3.81 -3.10
N GLN A 117 -15.21 -3.72 -4.37
CA GLN A 117 -16.28 -4.49 -5.02
C GLN A 117 -15.70 -5.44 -6.09
N ARG A 118 -14.64 -5.04 -6.79
CA ARG A 118 -13.96 -5.84 -7.83
C ARG A 118 -12.47 -5.91 -7.51
N LEU A 119 -12.04 -7.09 -7.07
CA LEU A 119 -10.72 -7.34 -6.52
C LEU A 119 -9.86 -8.18 -7.47
N ALA A 120 -8.66 -7.71 -7.79
CA ALA A 120 -7.60 -8.55 -8.35
C ALA A 120 -6.55 -8.85 -7.28
N VAL A 121 -5.93 -10.03 -7.40
CA VAL A 121 -4.93 -10.53 -6.46
C VAL A 121 -3.75 -11.06 -7.24
N TYR A 122 -2.53 -10.68 -6.85
CA TYR A 122 -1.29 -11.24 -7.37
C TYR A 122 -0.63 -12.10 -6.30
N PHE A 123 -0.44 -13.38 -6.60
CA PHE A 123 0.26 -14.33 -5.75
C PHE A 123 1.63 -14.65 -6.31
N ASP A 124 2.61 -14.55 -5.43
CA ASP A 124 3.94 -15.10 -5.62
C ASP A 124 3.92 -16.63 -5.66
N ALA A 125 4.26 -17.23 -6.80
CA ALA A 125 4.36 -18.67 -6.97
C ALA A 125 5.76 -19.24 -6.64
N SER A 126 6.64 -18.46 -6.02
CA SER A 126 7.97 -18.88 -5.57
C SER A 126 7.91 -19.98 -4.51
N ALA A 127 9.01 -20.74 -4.38
CA ALA A 127 9.06 -21.94 -3.54
C ALA A 127 8.82 -21.68 -2.04
N SER A 128 9.18 -20.49 -1.54
CA SER A 128 8.88 -20.00 -0.18
C SER A 128 7.39 -19.78 0.05
N MET A 129 6.64 -19.40 -1.00
CA MET A 129 5.26 -18.92 -0.91
C MET A 129 4.22 -19.99 -1.21
N LEU A 130 4.56 -21.03 -1.99
CA LEU A 130 3.70 -22.18 -2.31
C LEU A 130 2.94 -22.80 -1.12
N PRO A 131 3.49 -22.95 0.10
CA PRO A 131 2.77 -23.55 1.23
C PRO A 131 1.57 -22.73 1.74
N TYR A 132 1.46 -21.47 1.32
CA TYR A 132 0.49 -20.52 1.85
C TYR A 132 -0.64 -20.19 0.85
N LEU A 133 -0.41 -20.36 -0.46
CA LEU A 133 -1.30 -19.84 -1.52
C LEU A 133 -2.72 -20.39 -1.43
N ASP A 134 -2.88 -21.71 -1.37
CA ASP A 134 -4.21 -22.35 -1.35
C ASP A 134 -5.04 -21.92 -0.12
N ARG A 135 -4.37 -21.57 1.00
CA ARG A 135 -5.00 -21.06 2.24
C ARG A 135 -5.41 -19.59 2.12
N VAL A 136 -4.53 -18.75 1.56
CA VAL A 136 -4.80 -17.32 1.37
C VAL A 136 -5.84 -17.09 0.27
N GLU A 137 -5.88 -17.95 -0.76
CA GLU A 137 -6.95 -17.92 -1.77
C GLU A 137 -8.32 -18.17 -1.11
N ALA A 138 -8.41 -19.17 -0.24
CA ALA A 138 -9.64 -19.52 0.45
C ALA A 138 -10.14 -18.37 1.36
N GLU A 139 -9.25 -17.72 2.14
CA GLU A 139 -9.65 -16.61 3.00
C GLU A 139 -10.03 -15.34 2.22
N ILE A 140 -9.37 -15.06 1.09
CA ILE A 140 -9.80 -13.97 0.20
C ILE A 140 -11.17 -14.31 -0.41
N ARG A 141 -11.37 -15.52 -0.94
CA ARG A 141 -12.63 -15.90 -1.62
C ARG A 141 -13.83 -16.04 -0.69
N ASP A 142 -13.63 -16.36 0.58
CA ASP A 142 -14.67 -16.31 1.62
C ASP A 142 -15.31 -14.91 1.74
N LYS A 143 -14.56 -13.84 1.44
CA LYS A 143 -15.07 -12.45 1.42
C LYS A 143 -15.31 -11.91 0.01
N PHE A 144 -14.57 -12.39 -0.98
CA PHE A 144 -14.61 -11.94 -2.37
C PHE A 144 -14.63 -13.17 -3.32
N PRO A 145 -15.78 -13.85 -3.48
CA PRO A 145 -15.86 -15.08 -4.29
C PRO A 145 -15.35 -14.88 -5.72
N ASP A 146 -15.71 -13.74 -6.33
CA ASP A 146 -15.33 -13.32 -7.68
C ASP A 146 -13.92 -12.70 -7.80
N ALA A 147 -13.04 -12.87 -6.80
CA ALA A 147 -11.67 -12.34 -6.88
C ALA A 147 -10.88 -12.95 -8.05
N ASP A 148 -10.23 -12.10 -8.84
CA ASP A 148 -9.37 -12.54 -9.94
C ASP A 148 -7.94 -12.75 -9.45
N VAL A 149 -7.55 -14.02 -9.29
CA VAL A 149 -6.26 -14.42 -8.70
C VAL A 149 -5.26 -14.81 -9.78
N TYR A 150 -4.24 -13.97 -9.97
CA TYR A 150 -3.11 -14.15 -10.86
C TYR A 150 -1.92 -14.75 -10.10
N LEU A 151 -1.17 -15.63 -10.75
CA LEU A 151 0.00 -16.31 -10.20
C LEU A 151 1.17 -16.28 -11.20
N SER A 152 2.36 -15.90 -10.72
CA SER A 152 3.66 -16.07 -11.41
C SER A 152 4.80 -16.21 -10.38
N ASN A 153 5.94 -16.76 -10.77
CA ASN A 153 7.11 -16.99 -9.90
C ASN A 153 7.81 -15.67 -9.53
N GLY A 154 8.00 -15.42 -8.22
CA GLY A 154 8.64 -14.23 -7.69
C GLY A 154 7.76 -12.99 -7.77
N VAL A 155 8.05 -11.97 -6.97
CA VAL A 155 7.33 -10.68 -6.92
C VAL A 155 8.35 -9.56 -6.97
N PHE A 156 8.77 -9.27 -8.19
CA PHE A 156 9.86 -8.35 -8.50
C PHE A 156 9.39 -7.17 -9.36
N ILE A 157 10.10 -6.05 -9.23
CA ILE A 157 9.96 -4.90 -10.10
C ILE A 157 11.33 -4.65 -10.75
N ASP A 158 11.47 -5.06 -12.01
CA ASP A 158 12.65 -4.76 -12.83
C ASP A 158 12.33 -3.60 -13.78
N ILE A 159 13.22 -2.61 -13.88
CA ILE A 159 13.04 -1.38 -14.67
C ILE A 159 14.23 -1.19 -15.62
N HIS A 160 13.95 -0.85 -16.87
CA HIS A 160 14.92 -0.49 -17.89
C HIS A 160 14.85 1.02 -18.17
N ASP A 161 15.90 1.77 -17.84
CA ASP A 161 16.00 3.23 -17.96
C ASP A 161 14.92 3.98 -17.14
N SER A 162 13.70 4.03 -17.66
CA SER A 162 12.51 4.62 -17.02
C SER A 162 11.23 3.79 -17.28
N GLU A 163 11.34 2.60 -17.87
CA GLU A 163 10.22 1.74 -18.28
C GLU A 163 10.19 0.46 -17.42
N VAL A 164 9.06 0.19 -16.76
CA VAL A 164 8.88 -1.03 -15.97
C VAL A 164 8.78 -2.24 -16.91
N VAL A 165 9.61 -3.26 -16.70
CA VAL A 165 9.63 -4.47 -17.53
C VAL A 165 8.25 -5.15 -17.50
N GLY A 166 7.73 -5.47 -18.68
CA GLY A 166 6.37 -6.02 -18.84
C GLY A 166 5.24 -4.99 -18.71
N GLY A 167 5.52 -3.73 -18.34
CA GLY A 167 4.53 -2.66 -18.34
C GLY A 167 4.04 -2.28 -19.74
N ASP A 168 2.94 -1.53 -19.83
CA ASP A 168 2.30 -1.18 -21.12
C ASP A 168 3.22 -0.32 -22.00
N LYS A 169 4.11 0.48 -21.38
CA LYS A 169 5.09 1.31 -22.07
C LYS A 169 6.29 0.53 -22.60
N PHE A 170 6.74 -0.51 -21.91
CA PHE A 170 8.00 -1.21 -22.19
C PHE A 170 8.05 -1.84 -23.58
N LYS A 171 9.18 -1.69 -24.29
CA LYS A 171 9.41 -2.30 -25.62
C LYS A 171 10.80 -2.93 -25.70
N GLY A 172 10.88 -4.15 -26.25
CA GLY A 172 12.13 -4.87 -26.49
C GLY A 172 12.35 -6.06 -25.55
N THR A 173 13.57 -6.62 -25.59
CA THR A 173 13.96 -7.80 -24.80
C THR A 173 14.40 -7.40 -23.39
N PRO A 174 13.91 -8.07 -22.33
CA PRO A 174 14.25 -7.73 -20.95
C PRO A 174 15.59 -8.34 -20.50
N PHE A 175 16.36 -7.61 -19.69
CA PHE A 175 17.68 -8.02 -19.18
C PHE A 175 17.52 -8.52 -17.74
N LEU A 176 17.00 -9.75 -17.58
CA LEU A 176 16.63 -10.32 -16.29
C LEU A 176 17.68 -11.31 -15.78
N ASN A 177 18.14 -11.07 -14.55
CA ASN A 177 19.08 -11.93 -13.82
C ASN A 177 18.36 -12.94 -12.90
N ARG A 178 17.15 -13.35 -13.29
CA ARG A 178 16.20 -14.13 -12.47
C ARG A 178 15.34 -15.05 -13.36
N PRO A 179 14.86 -16.21 -12.84
CA PRO A 179 13.79 -16.97 -13.48
C PRO A 179 12.51 -16.15 -13.65
N THR A 180 11.68 -16.52 -14.62
CA THR A 180 10.38 -15.88 -14.94
C THR A 180 9.34 -16.92 -15.35
N GLY A 181 8.08 -16.52 -15.52
CA GLY A 181 6.98 -17.44 -15.80
C GLY A 181 6.35 -18.05 -14.55
N GLY A 182 5.72 -19.23 -14.69
CA GLY A 182 5.05 -19.93 -13.60
C GLY A 182 6.00 -20.44 -12.51
N GLY A 183 5.47 -20.64 -11.30
CA GLY A 183 6.17 -21.39 -10.24
C GLY A 183 6.17 -22.88 -10.51
N SER A 184 6.72 -23.70 -9.61
CA SER A 184 6.63 -25.16 -9.71
C SER A 184 6.50 -25.83 -8.34
N LYS A 185 5.45 -26.65 -8.14
CA LYS A 185 5.26 -27.45 -6.92
C LYS A 185 5.35 -28.95 -7.21
N LYS A 186 5.87 -29.73 -6.27
CA LYS A 186 5.79 -31.20 -6.36
C LYS A 186 4.35 -31.64 -6.12
N ASN A 187 3.83 -32.53 -6.98
CA ASN A 187 2.54 -33.17 -6.75
C ASN A 187 2.66 -34.39 -5.81
N ALA A 188 1.56 -35.10 -5.57
CA ALA A 188 1.53 -36.28 -4.69
C ALA A 188 2.41 -37.47 -5.16
N LYS A 189 2.88 -37.47 -6.41
CA LYS A 189 3.85 -38.45 -6.96
C LYS A 189 5.30 -37.94 -6.90
N GLY A 190 5.53 -36.72 -6.42
CA GLY A 190 6.84 -36.05 -6.40
C GLY A 190 7.23 -35.34 -7.70
N GLU A 191 6.39 -35.42 -8.74
CA GLU A 191 6.61 -34.78 -10.06
C GLU A 191 6.47 -33.25 -9.94
N LEU A 192 7.33 -32.49 -10.61
CA LEU A 192 7.22 -31.02 -10.66
C LEU A 192 6.09 -30.61 -11.62
N VAL A 193 5.08 -29.92 -11.10
CA VAL A 193 3.94 -29.37 -11.84
C VAL A 193 3.97 -27.85 -11.75
N ALA A 194 3.68 -27.16 -12.86
CA ALA A 194 3.68 -25.70 -12.90
C ALA A 194 2.56 -25.10 -12.04
N THR A 195 2.91 -24.06 -11.27
CA THR A 195 1.97 -23.21 -10.52
C THR A 195 1.73 -21.95 -11.34
N GLU A 196 0.65 -21.93 -12.13
CA GLU A 196 0.26 -20.80 -12.99
C GLU A 196 -1.15 -20.29 -12.67
N THR A 197 -1.49 -19.12 -13.23
CA THR A 197 -2.84 -18.56 -13.18
C THR A 197 -3.86 -19.52 -13.79
N ASN A 198 -4.86 -19.95 -13.03
CA ASN A 198 -5.92 -20.86 -13.53
C ASN A 198 -7.07 -20.06 -14.19
N PRO A 199 -7.26 -20.10 -15.52
CA PRO A 199 -8.25 -19.26 -16.21
C PRO A 199 -9.71 -19.64 -15.90
N ALA A 200 -9.97 -20.85 -15.40
CA ALA A 200 -11.30 -21.28 -15.00
C ALA A 200 -11.74 -20.66 -13.65
N LYS A 201 -10.79 -20.25 -12.81
CA LYS A 201 -11.03 -19.55 -11.53
C LYS A 201 -11.18 -18.03 -11.68
N LEU A 202 -11.01 -17.48 -12.88
CA LEU A 202 -11.14 -16.05 -13.15
C LEU A 202 -12.57 -15.67 -13.58
N THR A 203 -12.90 -14.39 -13.45
CA THR A 203 -14.11 -13.78 -14.03
C THR A 203 -13.99 -13.70 -15.56
N SER A 204 -15.06 -13.26 -16.24
CA SER A 204 -15.01 -12.95 -17.67
C SER A 204 -13.98 -11.84 -17.98
N GLN A 205 -13.86 -10.84 -17.11
CA GLN A 205 -12.90 -9.74 -17.27
C GLN A 205 -11.48 -10.18 -16.95
N GLY A 206 -11.28 -10.95 -15.87
CA GLY A 206 -9.97 -11.51 -15.53
C GLY A 206 -9.42 -12.43 -16.62
N ARG A 207 -10.27 -13.25 -17.26
CA ARG A 207 -9.90 -14.01 -18.46
C ARG A 207 -9.50 -13.12 -19.64
N ALA A 208 -10.19 -12.01 -19.87
CA ALA A 208 -9.86 -11.08 -20.96
C ALA A 208 -8.51 -10.39 -20.72
N ILE A 209 -8.26 -9.94 -19.48
CA ILE A 209 -6.99 -9.36 -19.05
C ILE A 209 -5.86 -10.40 -19.16
N LEU A 210 -6.05 -11.62 -18.65
CA LEU A 210 -5.05 -12.70 -18.78
C LEU A 210 -4.75 -13.03 -20.25
N LYS A 211 -5.76 -13.05 -21.13
CA LYS A 211 -5.57 -13.28 -22.57
C LYS A 211 -4.77 -12.16 -23.25
N LYS A 212 -4.95 -10.91 -22.81
CA LYS A 212 -4.26 -9.73 -23.38
C LYS A 212 -2.84 -9.54 -22.82
N TYR A 213 -2.64 -9.83 -21.53
CA TYR A 213 -1.47 -9.42 -20.75
C TYR A 213 -0.75 -10.56 -20.00
N GLY A 214 -1.17 -11.83 -20.15
CA GLY A 214 -0.55 -12.95 -19.44
C GLY A 214 0.97 -13.08 -19.67
N ASN A 215 1.45 -12.75 -20.88
CA ASN A 215 2.89 -12.72 -21.17
C ASN A 215 3.59 -11.55 -20.46
N ASN A 216 2.99 -10.36 -20.45
CA ASN A 216 3.47 -9.20 -19.70
C ASN A 216 3.65 -9.53 -18.21
N PHE A 217 2.68 -10.23 -17.61
CA PHE A 217 2.75 -10.67 -16.21
C PHE A 217 3.83 -11.74 -16.01
N LYS A 218 3.94 -12.75 -16.90
CA LYS A 218 5.01 -13.76 -16.80
C LYS A 218 6.42 -13.17 -16.91
N THR A 219 6.61 -12.13 -17.71
CA THR A 219 7.90 -11.46 -17.95
C THR A 219 8.24 -10.40 -16.90
N GLY A 220 7.30 -9.51 -16.57
CA GLY A 220 7.49 -8.40 -15.65
C GLY A 220 7.14 -8.68 -14.20
N SER A 221 6.60 -9.87 -13.91
CA SER A 221 5.94 -10.22 -12.65
C SER A 221 5.01 -9.10 -12.15
N VAL A 222 5.05 -8.81 -10.85
CA VAL A 222 4.23 -7.79 -10.20
C VAL A 222 4.51 -6.39 -10.75
N GLY A 223 5.73 -6.12 -11.26
CA GLY A 223 6.07 -4.88 -11.95
C GLY A 223 5.17 -4.65 -13.17
N GLY A 224 5.14 -5.61 -14.09
CA GLY A 224 4.27 -5.55 -15.27
C GLY A 224 2.78 -5.60 -14.92
N TRP A 225 2.39 -6.40 -13.92
CA TRP A 225 1.00 -6.51 -13.48
C TRP A 225 0.46 -5.21 -12.87
N LEU A 226 1.23 -4.55 -11.98
CA LEU A 226 0.88 -3.25 -11.44
C LEU A 226 0.89 -2.16 -12.50
N ASP A 227 1.89 -2.13 -13.39
CA ASP A 227 1.96 -1.07 -14.40
C ASP A 227 0.77 -1.12 -15.37
N VAL A 228 0.29 -2.31 -15.72
CA VAL A 228 -0.94 -2.47 -16.50
C VAL A 228 -2.20 -2.15 -15.68
N LEU A 229 -2.35 -2.71 -14.47
CA LEU A 229 -3.62 -2.63 -13.73
C LEU A 229 -3.82 -1.37 -12.89
N LYS A 230 -2.80 -0.53 -12.66
CA LYS A 230 -2.97 0.77 -11.97
C LYS A 230 -3.90 1.74 -12.73
N ASP A 231 -3.92 1.63 -14.06
CA ASP A 231 -4.69 2.48 -14.97
C ASP A 231 -6.00 1.79 -15.45
N ASP A 232 -6.10 0.46 -15.32
CA ASP A 232 -7.29 -0.31 -15.70
C ASP A 232 -8.45 -0.12 -14.70
N ARG A 233 -9.67 0.05 -15.20
CA ARG A 233 -10.87 0.32 -14.39
C ARG A 233 -11.74 -0.92 -14.10
N THR A 234 -11.27 -2.10 -14.48
CA THR A 234 -11.89 -3.40 -14.18
C THR A 234 -11.92 -3.68 -12.69
N TYR A 235 -10.90 -3.23 -11.95
CA TYR A 235 -10.75 -3.44 -10.52
C TYR A 235 -10.80 -2.13 -9.75
N ASP A 236 -11.16 -2.21 -8.48
CA ASP A 236 -11.14 -1.10 -7.52
C ASP A 236 -10.20 -1.38 -6.33
N ALA A 237 -9.68 -2.60 -6.21
CA ALA A 237 -8.54 -2.94 -5.36
C ALA A 237 -7.60 -3.97 -6.02
N LEU A 238 -6.31 -3.86 -5.71
CA LEU A 238 -5.25 -4.80 -6.06
C LEU A 238 -4.58 -5.30 -4.77
N ILE A 239 -4.55 -6.61 -4.53
CA ILE A 239 -3.76 -7.26 -3.46
C ILE A 239 -2.49 -7.87 -4.06
N ILE A 240 -1.36 -7.76 -3.36
CA ILE A 240 -0.15 -8.56 -3.62
C ILE A 240 0.17 -9.41 -2.38
N PHE A 241 0.40 -10.72 -2.58
CA PHE A 241 0.83 -11.66 -1.55
C PHE A 241 2.18 -12.30 -1.92
N SER A 242 3.20 -12.10 -1.08
CA SER A 242 4.61 -12.52 -1.30
C SER A 242 5.41 -12.54 0.02
N ASP A 243 6.67 -12.98 -0.02
CA ASP A 243 7.67 -12.64 0.98
C ASP A 243 8.35 -11.29 0.72
N PHE A 244 8.24 -10.74 -0.50
CA PHE A 244 8.87 -9.50 -0.98
C PHE A 244 10.40 -9.43 -0.79
N GLU A 245 11.14 -10.54 -0.75
CA GLU A 245 12.61 -10.50 -0.77
C GLU A 245 13.16 -10.06 -2.13
N ASP A 246 12.35 -10.22 -3.18
CA ASP A 246 12.72 -10.05 -4.58
C ASP A 246 13.01 -8.61 -5.02
N GLY A 247 12.40 -7.63 -4.32
CA GLY A 247 12.68 -6.20 -4.41
C GLY A 247 12.60 -5.53 -5.79
N VAL A 248 13.23 -4.36 -5.87
CA VAL A 248 13.40 -3.56 -7.08
C VAL A 248 14.81 -3.74 -7.65
N ARG A 249 14.93 -3.73 -8.98
CA ARG A 249 16.19 -3.49 -9.71
C ARG A 249 15.93 -2.56 -10.88
N GLN A 250 16.81 -1.58 -11.08
CA GLN A 250 16.78 -0.70 -12.24
C GLN A 250 18.15 -0.67 -12.91
N ILE A 251 18.15 -0.82 -14.23
CA ILE A 251 19.35 -0.74 -15.08
C ILE A 251 19.29 0.47 -16.02
N ARG A 252 20.45 0.92 -16.47
CA ARG A 252 20.59 1.96 -17.50
C ARG A 252 21.18 1.37 -18.78
N THR A 253 20.53 1.63 -19.91
CA THR A 253 20.97 1.27 -21.26
C THR A 253 21.12 2.51 -22.15
N LYS A 254 20.25 3.52 -21.98
CA LYS A 254 20.19 4.76 -22.76
C LYS A 254 21.20 5.79 -22.23
N ALA A 255 21.60 6.73 -23.10
CA ALA A 255 22.44 7.86 -22.71
C ALA A 255 21.62 8.89 -21.93
N ILE A 256 22.16 9.40 -20.82
CA ILE A 256 21.48 10.37 -19.94
C ILE A 256 22.49 11.11 -19.05
N GLY A 257 22.28 12.40 -18.82
CA GLY A 257 23.04 13.18 -17.83
C GLY A 257 24.55 13.23 -18.07
N GLY A 258 24.99 13.19 -19.34
CA GLY A 258 26.40 13.09 -19.73
C GLY A 258 26.98 11.68 -19.72
N VAL A 259 26.24 10.68 -19.21
CA VAL A 259 26.61 9.26 -19.31
C VAL A 259 26.24 8.74 -20.70
N ALA A 260 27.19 8.11 -21.38
CA ALA A 260 26.97 7.48 -22.68
C ALA A 260 26.03 6.26 -22.58
N ALA A 261 25.38 5.90 -23.69
CA ALA A 261 24.57 4.68 -23.77
C ALA A 261 25.45 3.44 -23.55
N TYR A 262 24.90 2.43 -22.87
CA TYR A 262 25.58 1.17 -22.62
C TYR A 262 25.90 0.46 -23.94
N LYS A 263 27.17 0.08 -24.10
CA LYS A 263 27.66 -0.78 -25.16
C LYS A 263 28.49 -1.87 -24.49
N PRO A 264 28.10 -3.16 -24.59
CA PRO A 264 28.94 -4.24 -24.07
C PRO A 264 30.20 -4.38 -24.92
N ASP A 265 31.36 -4.55 -24.28
CA ASP A 265 32.61 -4.84 -24.96
C ASP A 265 32.55 -6.22 -25.64
N LYS A 266 33.28 -6.39 -26.74
CA LYS A 266 33.36 -7.67 -27.46
C LYS A 266 33.87 -8.78 -26.53
N GLY A 267 33.02 -9.76 -26.25
CA GLY A 267 33.33 -10.90 -25.39
C GLY A 267 33.01 -10.71 -23.91
N MET A 268 32.60 -9.51 -23.47
CA MET A 268 32.14 -9.28 -22.11
C MET A 268 30.67 -9.68 -21.91
N ARG A 269 30.32 -9.97 -20.67
CA ARG A 269 28.96 -10.31 -20.24
C ARG A 269 28.02 -9.11 -20.43
N ALA A 270 27.03 -9.25 -21.30
CA ALA A 270 26.19 -8.15 -21.79
C ALA A 270 25.10 -7.63 -20.80
N ASP A 271 25.33 -7.78 -19.49
CA ASP A 271 24.42 -7.29 -18.45
C ASP A 271 24.60 -5.77 -18.25
N PRO A 272 23.58 -4.92 -18.51
CA PRO A 272 23.71 -3.47 -18.38
C PRO A 272 23.85 -3.02 -16.91
N PRO A 273 24.49 -1.85 -16.65
CA PRO A 273 24.78 -1.39 -15.30
C PRO A 273 23.52 -1.21 -14.46
N VAL A 274 23.49 -1.88 -13.31
CA VAL A 274 22.49 -1.67 -12.26
C VAL A 274 22.74 -0.30 -11.61
N VAL A 275 21.75 0.58 -11.76
CA VAL A 275 21.76 1.94 -11.21
C VAL A 275 20.96 2.06 -9.92
N PHE A 276 20.06 1.12 -9.63
CA PHE A 276 19.41 0.98 -8.33
C PHE A 276 19.03 -0.48 -8.05
N SER A 277 19.16 -0.91 -6.80
CA SER A 277 18.70 -2.21 -6.32
C SER A 277 18.51 -2.16 -4.80
N ASP A 278 17.41 -2.71 -4.30
CA ASP A 278 17.16 -2.89 -2.86
C ASP A 278 16.93 -4.35 -2.43
N ARG A 279 17.13 -5.29 -3.37
CA ARG A 279 17.13 -6.75 -3.14
C ARG A 279 18.12 -7.16 -2.05
N THR A 280 17.72 -8.12 -1.21
CA THR A 280 18.53 -8.61 -0.07
C THR A 280 19.71 -9.50 -0.48
N ASN A 281 19.49 -10.40 -1.44
CA ASN A 281 20.32 -11.61 -1.62
C ASN A 281 21.27 -11.59 -2.85
N GLN A 282 21.63 -10.42 -3.40
CA GLN A 282 22.33 -10.29 -4.69
C GLN A 282 23.79 -9.79 -4.63
N GLY A 283 24.42 -9.74 -3.45
CA GLY A 283 25.86 -9.42 -3.30
C GLY A 283 26.25 -7.94 -3.54
N GLY A 284 25.53 -7.24 -4.41
CA GLY A 284 25.38 -5.78 -4.33
C GLY A 284 24.70 -5.45 -3.01
N GLY A 285 25.52 -5.27 -1.97
CA GLY A 285 25.08 -5.40 -0.59
C GLY A 285 24.06 -4.35 -0.16
N PHE A 286 23.45 -4.61 1.00
CA PHE A 286 22.62 -3.66 1.75
C PHE A 286 23.11 -2.22 1.59
N ALA A 287 22.16 -1.29 1.44
CA ALA A 287 22.41 0.11 1.73
C ALA A 287 22.83 0.26 3.20
N ARG A 288 24.13 0.10 3.48
CA ARG A 288 24.79 0.62 4.67
C ARG A 288 24.69 2.14 4.58
N SER A 289 23.57 2.66 5.05
CA SER A 289 23.34 4.08 5.28
C SER A 289 23.91 4.45 6.64
N VAL A 290 25.24 4.59 6.70
CA VAL A 290 25.90 5.02 7.91
C VAL A 290 25.42 6.43 8.22
N THR A 291 24.85 6.58 9.42
CA THR A 291 24.20 7.79 9.89
C THR A 291 25.06 8.31 11.03
N LEU A 292 25.75 9.41 10.79
CA LEU A 292 26.69 10.00 11.74
C LEU A 292 26.42 11.50 11.90
N VAL A 293 26.92 12.06 13.01
CA VAL A 293 26.87 13.50 13.27
C VAL A 293 28.24 14.09 12.98
N ALA A 294 28.31 14.92 11.95
CA ALA A 294 29.46 15.74 11.64
C ALA A 294 29.57 16.88 12.66
N SER A 295 30.74 16.96 13.30
CA SER A 295 31.13 18.01 14.24
C SER A 295 31.85 19.19 13.57
N GLY A 296 32.07 19.13 12.25
CA GLY A 296 32.63 20.24 11.48
C GLY A 296 33.04 19.84 10.06
N GLY A 297 33.55 20.83 9.33
CA GLY A 297 34.05 20.72 7.96
C GLY A 297 33.94 22.09 7.30
N ALA A 298 35.04 22.64 6.80
CA ALA A 298 35.07 24.01 6.27
C ALA A 298 34.68 24.06 4.79
N SER A 299 34.00 25.13 4.38
CA SER A 299 33.73 25.39 2.96
C SER A 299 35.04 25.46 2.16
N GLY A 300 35.08 24.85 0.98
CA GLY A 300 36.29 24.73 0.15
C GLY A 300 37.27 23.64 0.58
N GLN A 301 37.05 22.95 1.72
CA GLN A 301 37.86 21.79 2.13
C GLN A 301 37.11 20.48 1.83
N PRO A 302 37.80 19.36 1.55
CA PRO A 302 37.14 18.06 1.30
C PRO A 302 36.83 17.26 2.58
N VAL A 303 37.17 17.77 3.77
CA VAL A 303 37.17 16.97 5.02
C VAL A 303 35.92 17.24 5.87
N VAL A 304 35.24 16.17 6.27
CA VAL A 304 34.15 16.18 7.25
C VAL A 304 34.65 15.60 8.57
N GLN A 305 34.59 16.37 9.65
CA GLN A 305 34.97 15.97 11.00
C GLN A 305 33.79 15.27 11.69
N CYS A 306 34.01 14.12 12.35
CA CYS A 306 32.98 13.38 13.08
C CYS A 306 33.57 12.50 14.18
N LYS A 307 32.89 12.41 15.33
CA LYS A 307 33.36 11.68 16.53
C LYS A 307 33.22 10.15 16.44
N ASP A 308 32.51 9.65 15.44
CA ASP A 308 32.30 8.23 15.19
C ASP A 308 32.36 7.99 13.67
N THR A 309 33.19 7.04 13.25
CA THR A 309 33.31 6.57 11.86
C THR A 309 32.86 5.12 11.70
N THR A 310 32.22 4.53 12.71
CA THR A 310 31.88 3.11 12.75
C THR A 310 31.01 2.69 11.57
N GLY A 311 31.49 1.70 10.81
CA GLY A 311 30.78 1.15 9.66
C GLY A 311 30.95 1.93 8.34
N LEU A 312 31.61 3.10 8.35
CA LEU A 312 32.05 3.77 7.12
C LEU A 312 33.01 2.89 6.33
N ILE A 313 32.96 3.01 5.00
CA ILE A 313 33.97 2.48 4.07
C ILE A 313 34.23 3.51 2.98
N GLU A 314 35.42 3.44 2.38
CA GLU A 314 35.77 4.23 1.20
C GLU A 314 34.85 3.88 0.01
N GLY A 315 34.63 4.84 -0.88
CA GLY A 315 33.66 4.74 -1.98
C GLY A 315 32.20 5.08 -1.61
N MET A 316 31.84 5.19 -0.33
CA MET A 316 30.49 5.62 0.08
C MET A 316 30.17 7.03 -0.42
N VAL A 317 29.03 7.22 -1.10
CA VAL A 317 28.45 8.54 -1.42
C VAL A 317 27.96 9.20 -0.14
N ALA A 318 28.50 10.38 0.18
CA ALA A 318 28.10 11.17 1.33
C ALA A 318 27.01 12.20 0.95
N LEU A 319 26.04 12.40 1.85
CA LEU A 319 24.91 13.32 1.68
C LEU A 319 24.71 14.13 2.97
N GLY A 320 24.66 15.46 2.85
CA GLY A 320 24.48 16.37 3.99
C GLY A 320 24.51 17.84 3.54
N SER A 321 24.12 18.77 4.41
CA SER A 321 24.25 20.20 4.11
C SER A 321 25.72 20.57 3.95
N GLY A 322 26.05 21.29 2.87
CA GLY A 322 27.44 21.63 2.50
C GLY A 322 28.19 20.55 1.70
N ILE A 323 27.64 19.34 1.54
CA ILE A 323 28.28 18.28 0.76
C ILE A 323 27.82 18.33 -0.71
N PRO A 324 28.74 18.36 -1.69
CA PRO A 324 28.40 18.36 -3.11
C PRO A 324 27.69 17.07 -3.55
N GLN A 325 26.77 17.16 -4.51
CA GLN A 325 26.09 16.00 -5.07
C GLN A 325 27.10 15.00 -5.69
N GLY A 326 26.99 13.73 -5.28
CA GLY A 326 27.88 12.66 -5.74
C GLY A 326 29.32 12.81 -5.23
N ALA A 327 29.55 13.50 -4.11
CA ALA A 327 30.79 13.37 -3.35
C ALA A 327 30.85 11.98 -2.69
N THR A 328 32.02 11.34 -2.74
CA THR A 328 32.28 10.01 -2.20
C THR A 328 33.44 10.04 -1.20
N ILE A 329 33.41 9.19 -0.18
CA ILE A 329 34.55 9.02 0.74
C ILE A 329 35.76 8.51 -0.05
N LEU A 330 36.88 9.22 0.06
CA LEU A 330 38.20 8.82 -0.45
C LEU A 330 39.09 8.20 0.63
N SER A 331 38.96 8.66 1.88
CA SER A 331 39.73 8.13 3.02
C SER A 331 39.04 8.37 4.35
N ILE A 332 39.34 7.56 5.36
CA ILE A 332 38.75 7.64 6.71
C ILE A 332 39.86 7.73 7.76
N SER A 333 39.79 8.75 8.63
CA SER A 333 40.59 8.85 9.85
C SER A 333 39.70 8.44 11.03
N ALA A 334 39.92 7.22 11.54
CA ALA A 334 39.02 6.56 12.48
C ALA A 334 38.66 7.43 13.69
N ASN A 335 37.36 7.63 13.93
CA ASN A 335 36.75 8.43 15.00
C ASN A 335 37.18 9.92 15.02
N VAL A 336 37.70 10.44 13.92
CA VAL A 336 38.10 11.85 13.75
C VAL A 336 37.43 12.49 12.53
N SER A 337 37.58 11.91 11.34
CA SER A 337 37.09 12.52 10.10
C SER A 337 37.05 11.55 8.91
N PHE A 338 36.48 12.01 7.80
CA PHE A 338 36.66 11.40 6.48
C PHE A 338 36.80 12.46 5.38
N THR A 339 37.54 12.10 4.33
CA THR A 339 37.83 12.95 3.17
C THR A 339 36.89 12.61 2.02
N LEU A 340 36.40 13.62 1.30
CA LEU A 340 35.51 13.49 0.15
C LEU A 340 36.20 13.75 -1.19
N SER A 341 35.68 13.14 -2.25
CA SER A 341 36.12 13.34 -3.64
C SER A 341 35.76 14.69 -4.25
N LYS A 342 35.10 15.58 -3.50
CA LYS A 342 34.74 16.94 -3.90
C LYS A 342 34.82 17.88 -2.68
N PRO A 343 35.40 19.09 -2.81
CA PRO A 343 35.41 20.09 -1.73
C PRO A 343 34.00 20.53 -1.32
N LEU A 344 33.80 20.81 -0.03
CA LEU A 344 32.53 21.22 0.55
C LEU A 344 32.06 22.59 0.02
N THR A 345 30.76 22.73 -0.27
CA THR A 345 30.14 23.97 -0.77
C THR A 345 29.70 24.94 0.34
N ALA A 346 29.67 24.47 1.58
CA ALA A 346 29.39 25.25 2.78
C ALA A 346 30.00 24.55 4.00
N ALA A 347 29.97 25.19 5.17
CA ALA A 347 30.35 24.51 6.40
C ALA A 347 29.40 23.33 6.71
N VAL A 348 29.96 22.17 7.07
CA VAL A 348 29.20 20.96 7.41
C VAL A 348 29.03 20.85 8.92
N SER A 349 27.79 20.71 9.36
CA SER A 349 27.43 20.44 10.76
C SER A 349 26.13 19.64 10.83
N GLY A 350 25.99 18.76 11.83
CA GLY A 350 24.83 17.88 11.98
C GLY A 350 24.94 16.61 11.14
N ARG A 351 23.81 16.00 10.77
CA ARG A 351 23.76 14.68 10.08
C ARG A 351 24.48 14.69 8.74
N VAL A 352 25.39 13.73 8.57
CA VAL A 352 25.79 13.23 7.25
C VAL A 352 25.33 11.78 7.12
N VAL A 353 24.81 11.44 5.94
CA VAL A 353 24.45 10.06 5.58
C VAL A 353 25.43 9.58 4.52
N CYS A 354 26.23 8.58 4.88
CA CYS A 354 27.16 7.93 3.97
C CYS A 354 26.54 6.60 3.51
N ASN A 355 26.21 6.53 2.22
CA ASN A 355 25.57 5.39 1.57
C ASN A 355 26.56 4.69 0.65
N ASN A 356 26.50 3.36 0.49
CA ASN A 356 27.34 2.64 -0.47
C ASN A 356 26.91 2.83 -1.96
N GLY A 357 26.53 4.05 -2.37
CA GLY A 357 26.22 4.42 -3.75
C GLY A 357 25.04 3.67 -4.39
N GLY A 358 24.11 3.14 -3.58
CA GLY A 358 23.08 2.19 -4.03
C GLY A 358 21.95 2.75 -4.91
N ASP A 359 21.80 4.09 -5.00
CA ASP A 359 20.91 4.75 -5.97
C ASP A 359 21.71 5.77 -6.79
N LYS A 360 22.00 5.38 -8.03
CA LYS A 360 22.78 6.13 -9.03
C LYS A 360 21.87 6.74 -10.11
N ARG A 361 20.55 6.77 -9.88
CA ARG A 361 19.55 7.21 -10.85
C ARG A 361 19.44 8.73 -10.93
N PHE A 362 19.33 9.23 -12.15
CA PHE A 362 18.92 10.61 -12.44
C PHE A 362 17.44 10.83 -12.12
N PRO A 363 16.96 12.07 -11.94
CA PRO A 363 15.55 12.36 -11.67
C PRO A 363 14.60 11.78 -12.74
N GLU A 364 15.00 11.78 -14.01
CA GLU A 364 14.21 11.26 -15.13
C GLU A 364 13.97 9.75 -15.05
N GLU A 365 14.94 9.02 -14.50
CA GLU A 365 14.86 7.57 -14.26
C GLU A 365 13.92 7.23 -13.10
N LYS A 366 13.51 8.21 -12.29
CA LYS A 366 12.57 8.01 -11.17
C LYS A 366 11.12 8.31 -11.50
N LYS A 367 10.83 8.91 -12.67
CA LYS A 367 9.48 9.33 -13.09
C LYS A 367 8.42 8.22 -13.06
N TRP A 368 8.80 6.96 -13.24
CA TRP A 368 7.88 5.82 -13.13
C TRP A 368 7.35 5.64 -11.69
N GLU A 369 8.15 5.97 -10.67
CA GLU A 369 7.72 5.98 -9.27
C GLU A 369 6.65 7.07 -9.04
N ASP A 370 6.86 8.27 -9.61
CA ASP A 370 5.89 9.38 -9.51
C ASP A 370 4.58 9.09 -10.26
N GLU A 371 4.67 8.46 -11.44
CA GLU A 371 3.49 8.02 -12.22
C GLU A 371 2.67 6.98 -11.46
N TRP A 372 3.33 6.01 -10.84
CA TRP A 372 2.68 5.00 -10.00
C TRP A 372 2.01 5.64 -8.78
N GLU A 373 2.74 6.43 -7.99
CA GLU A 373 2.19 7.07 -6.78
C GLU A 373 0.98 7.95 -7.11
N LYS A 374 1.02 8.66 -8.26
CA LYS A 374 -0.09 9.46 -8.79
C LYS A 374 -1.29 8.63 -9.26
N ALA A 375 -1.08 7.50 -9.94
CA ALA A 375 -2.17 6.61 -10.35
C ALA A 375 -2.91 6.05 -9.13
N PHE A 376 -2.15 5.56 -8.14
CA PHE A 376 -2.69 5.05 -6.88
C PHE A 376 -3.36 6.14 -6.02
N ALA A 377 -2.85 7.38 -6.00
CA ALA A 377 -3.53 8.51 -5.36
C ALA A 377 -4.95 8.75 -5.91
N GLY A 378 -5.21 8.39 -7.17
CA GLY A 378 -6.52 8.46 -7.80
C GLY A 378 -7.62 7.67 -7.09
N ALA A 379 -7.29 6.65 -6.27
CA ALA A 379 -8.27 5.83 -5.57
C ALA A 379 -9.21 6.64 -4.64
N ARG A 380 -8.75 7.78 -4.12
CA ARG A 380 -9.55 8.70 -3.28
C ARG A 380 -10.73 9.33 -4.02
N GLU A 381 -10.63 9.41 -5.35
CA GLU A 381 -11.66 9.96 -6.24
C GLU A 381 -12.36 8.85 -7.06
N ASN A 382 -12.16 7.57 -6.71
CA ASN A 382 -12.51 6.40 -7.54
C ASN A 382 -11.86 6.44 -8.95
N LYS A 383 -10.67 7.07 -9.06
CA LYS A 383 -9.91 7.24 -10.31
C LYS A 383 -8.75 6.26 -10.51
N GLY A 384 -8.47 5.41 -9.52
CA GLY A 384 -7.53 4.29 -9.57
C GLY A 384 -7.88 3.24 -8.52
N PRO A 385 -7.21 2.07 -8.49
CA PRO A 385 -7.47 1.03 -7.50
C PRO A 385 -6.78 1.28 -6.16
N ARG A 386 -7.31 0.71 -5.07
CA ARG A 386 -6.65 0.66 -3.75
C ARG A 386 -5.58 -0.43 -3.71
N LEU A 387 -4.34 -0.10 -3.32
CA LEU A 387 -3.25 -1.08 -3.25
C LEU A 387 -3.13 -1.70 -1.86
N TYR A 388 -3.11 -3.02 -1.79
CA TYR A 388 -2.95 -3.79 -0.56
C TYR A 388 -1.76 -4.73 -0.65
N LEU A 389 -0.95 -4.77 0.40
CA LEU A 389 0.27 -5.60 0.47
C LEU A 389 0.17 -6.56 1.64
N ILE A 390 0.40 -7.85 1.38
CA ILE A 390 0.29 -8.92 2.36
C ILE A 390 1.59 -9.69 2.32
N SER A 391 2.44 -9.49 3.33
CA SER A 391 3.79 -10.09 3.35
C SER A 391 3.89 -11.24 4.35
N THR A 392 4.59 -12.31 4.01
CA THR A 392 5.03 -13.30 5.00
C THR A 392 6.26 -12.84 5.81
N SER A 393 6.89 -11.71 5.44
CA SER A 393 8.13 -11.18 6.04
C SER A 393 8.10 -9.67 6.33
N ARG A 394 9.18 -9.12 6.90
CA ARG A 394 9.46 -7.66 6.95
C ARG A 394 10.38 -7.15 5.82
N ALA A 395 10.36 -7.78 4.65
CA ALA A 395 11.08 -7.32 3.48
C ALA A 395 10.40 -6.12 2.77
N TYR A 396 10.80 -5.87 1.52
CA TYR A 396 10.54 -4.66 0.75
C TYR A 396 9.08 -4.17 0.80
N GLY A 397 8.10 -5.05 0.59
CA GLY A 397 6.67 -4.71 0.57
C GLY A 397 6.14 -4.14 1.88
N ASN A 398 6.80 -4.41 3.02
CA ASN A 398 6.44 -3.88 4.35
C ASN A 398 7.51 -2.93 4.93
N LYS A 399 8.49 -2.52 4.12
CA LYS A 399 9.55 -1.58 4.52
C LYS A 399 9.11 -0.14 4.22
N PRO A 400 9.01 0.75 5.23
CA PRO A 400 8.61 2.14 5.04
C PRO A 400 9.46 2.89 4.00
N GLY A 401 8.87 3.87 3.30
CA GLY A 401 9.50 4.67 2.24
C GLY A 401 9.66 4.03 0.86
N THR A 402 9.46 2.71 0.71
CA THR A 402 9.49 2.02 -0.60
C THR A 402 8.35 2.47 -1.52
N ILE A 403 8.53 2.46 -2.84
CA ILE A 403 7.46 2.90 -3.77
C ILE A 403 6.15 2.11 -3.58
N LEU A 404 6.20 0.80 -3.28
CA LEU A 404 4.97 0.07 -2.91
C LEU A 404 4.29 0.65 -1.65
N GLN A 405 5.04 0.98 -0.58
CA GLN A 405 4.47 1.66 0.60
C GLN A 405 3.94 3.06 0.30
N ARG A 406 4.57 3.80 -0.61
CA ARG A 406 4.08 5.11 -1.04
C ARG A 406 2.78 4.98 -1.85
N CYS A 407 2.67 4.00 -2.75
CA CYS A 407 1.44 3.67 -3.47
C CYS A 407 0.29 3.21 -2.54
N VAL A 408 0.57 2.40 -1.53
CA VAL A 408 -0.40 2.05 -0.46
C VAL A 408 -0.88 3.31 0.26
N SER A 409 0.06 4.18 0.68
CA SER A 409 -0.23 5.44 1.37
C SER A 409 -1.00 6.45 0.51
N ALA A 410 -0.71 6.48 -0.79
CA ALA A 410 -1.40 7.33 -1.75
C ALA A 410 -2.85 6.87 -1.93
N SER A 411 -3.07 5.57 -2.13
CA SER A 411 -4.38 4.98 -2.42
C SER A 411 -5.30 4.74 -1.23
N GLU A 412 -4.88 5.05 0.00
CA GLU A 412 -5.60 4.68 1.24
C GLU A 412 -5.84 3.17 1.36
N GLY A 413 -4.89 2.37 0.87
CA GLY A 413 -4.86 0.94 1.06
C GLY A 413 -4.27 0.54 2.42
N SER A 414 -3.83 -0.72 2.54
CA SER A 414 -3.16 -1.21 3.76
C SER A 414 -2.07 -2.22 3.43
N ALA A 415 -0.97 -2.15 4.18
CA ALA A 415 0.09 -3.13 4.17
C ALA A 415 0.14 -3.88 5.51
N MET A 416 0.29 -5.20 5.45
CA MET A 416 0.23 -6.08 6.63
C MET A 416 1.27 -7.20 6.53
N MET A 417 1.70 -7.72 7.67
CA MET A 417 2.54 -8.91 7.73
C MET A 417 1.71 -10.06 8.28
N VAL A 418 1.55 -11.15 7.54
CA VAL A 418 0.81 -12.33 8.00
C VAL A 418 1.77 -13.41 8.48
N LYS A 419 1.45 -14.03 9.61
CA LYS A 419 2.05 -15.30 10.03
C LYS A 419 0.96 -16.36 10.13
N PHE A 420 1.34 -17.61 9.89
CA PHE A 420 0.45 -18.77 9.88
C PHE A 420 0.79 -19.67 11.06
N GLY A 421 -0.21 -20.07 11.85
CA GLY A 421 -0.06 -20.93 13.03
C GLY A 421 -1.39 -21.18 13.73
N SER A 422 -1.38 -21.40 15.04
CA SER A 422 -2.58 -21.82 15.80
C SER A 422 -2.78 -21.02 17.10
N ALA A 423 -4.03 -20.88 17.54
CA ALA A 423 -4.39 -20.32 18.85
C ALA A 423 -5.61 -21.05 19.44
N LYS A 424 -5.74 -21.05 20.77
CA LYS A 424 -6.74 -21.83 21.50
C LYS A 424 -7.67 -20.92 22.31
N LYS A 425 -8.97 -21.20 22.29
CA LYS A 425 -10.00 -20.44 23.01
C LYS A 425 -9.68 -20.33 24.51
N GLY A 426 -9.79 -19.12 25.05
CA GLY A 426 -9.50 -18.79 26.45
C GLY A 426 -8.02 -18.63 26.80
N THR A 427 -7.07 -19.02 25.94
CA THR A 427 -5.64 -18.70 26.17
C THR A 427 -5.32 -17.29 25.69
N ASN A 428 -4.17 -16.75 26.08
CA ASN A 428 -3.61 -15.50 25.56
C ASN A 428 -2.38 -15.78 24.67
N THR A 429 -2.30 -16.95 24.02
CA THR A 429 -1.12 -17.41 23.29
C THR A 429 -1.39 -17.71 21.82
N ILE A 430 -0.42 -17.39 20.97
CA ILE A 430 -0.37 -17.78 19.56
C ILE A 430 0.87 -18.66 19.37
N ASN A 431 0.66 -19.83 18.76
CA ASN A 431 1.62 -20.92 18.64
C ASN A 431 1.86 -21.27 17.17
N ASP A 432 2.87 -22.11 16.95
CA ASP A 432 3.19 -22.73 15.66
C ASP A 432 3.37 -21.75 14.50
N LEU A 433 3.75 -20.49 14.79
CA LEU A 433 4.05 -19.50 13.76
C LEU A 433 5.29 -19.92 12.96
N HIS A 434 5.15 -19.94 11.64
CA HIS A 434 6.20 -20.41 10.72
C HIS A 434 7.53 -19.64 10.83
N ASN A 435 7.53 -18.39 11.30
CA ASN A 435 8.72 -17.68 11.77
C ASN A 435 8.33 -16.57 12.78
N TYR A 436 9.32 -16.05 13.51
CA TYR A 436 9.15 -15.01 14.56
C TYR A 436 10.10 -13.81 14.40
N THR A 437 11.02 -13.83 13.42
CA THR A 437 12.15 -12.89 13.26
C THR A 437 11.75 -11.42 13.15
N ASP A 438 10.56 -11.18 12.60
CA ASP A 438 10.04 -9.84 12.31
C ASP A 438 9.20 -9.24 13.44
N LEU A 439 8.81 -10.06 14.42
CA LEU A 439 7.82 -9.75 15.44
C LEU A 439 8.45 -9.13 16.68
N TYR A 440 7.70 -8.29 17.41
CA TYR A 440 8.18 -7.61 18.61
C TYR A 440 7.06 -7.27 19.59
N VAL A 441 7.39 -7.12 20.88
CA VAL A 441 6.44 -6.69 21.93
C VAL A 441 5.88 -5.30 21.60
N GLY A 442 4.57 -5.15 21.72
CA GLY A 442 3.81 -3.95 21.33
C GLY A 442 3.37 -3.90 19.86
N MET A 443 3.69 -4.91 19.04
CA MET A 443 3.15 -5.05 17.69
C MET A 443 1.65 -5.39 17.74
N PRO A 444 0.75 -4.64 17.08
CA PRO A 444 -0.65 -5.02 16.95
C PRO A 444 -0.81 -6.33 16.20
N VAL A 445 -1.73 -7.17 16.67
CA VAL A 445 -2.06 -8.48 16.10
C VAL A 445 -3.56 -8.61 15.92
N SER A 446 -3.97 -9.27 14.84
CA SER A 446 -5.34 -9.41 14.39
C SER A 446 -5.51 -10.72 13.61
N GLY A 447 -6.75 -11.20 13.44
CA GLY A 447 -7.05 -12.46 12.77
C GLY A 447 -8.27 -13.15 13.39
N ARG A 448 -8.61 -14.33 12.89
CA ARG A 448 -9.73 -15.12 13.44
C ARG A 448 -9.45 -15.48 14.90
N GLY A 449 -10.45 -15.33 15.78
CA GLY A 449 -10.31 -15.55 17.21
C GLY A 449 -9.55 -14.46 17.99
N ILE A 450 -8.91 -13.49 17.34
CA ILE A 450 -8.13 -12.43 18.02
C ILE A 450 -9.01 -11.20 18.28
N PRO A 451 -9.17 -10.73 19.54
CA PRO A 451 -9.91 -9.51 19.84
C PRO A 451 -9.33 -8.25 19.19
N GLU A 452 -10.18 -7.27 18.88
CA GLU A 452 -9.75 -5.98 18.34
C GLU A 452 -8.81 -5.25 19.31
N GLY A 453 -7.74 -4.65 18.78
CA GLY A 453 -6.74 -3.93 19.57
C GLY A 453 -5.74 -4.80 20.32
N ALA A 454 -5.74 -6.13 20.13
CA ALA A 454 -4.73 -7.01 20.68
C ALA A 454 -3.31 -6.65 20.20
N THR A 455 -2.33 -6.85 21.08
CA THR A 455 -0.90 -6.60 20.84
C THR A 455 -0.05 -7.73 21.42
N ILE A 456 1.11 -8.03 20.83
CA ILE A 456 2.09 -8.94 21.44
C ILE A 456 2.55 -8.37 22.79
N THR A 457 2.48 -9.16 23.87
CA THR A 457 2.92 -8.78 25.22
C THR A 457 4.24 -9.42 25.62
N ALA A 458 4.54 -10.62 25.13
CA ALA A 458 5.85 -11.26 25.27
C ALA A 458 6.19 -12.10 24.04
N MET A 459 7.47 -12.11 23.67
CA MET A 459 7.98 -12.99 22.62
C MET A 459 8.16 -14.42 23.13
N ARG A 460 8.05 -15.39 22.23
CA ARG A 460 8.45 -16.78 22.45
C ARG A 460 9.92 -16.85 22.90
N THR A 461 10.22 -17.60 23.95
CA THR A 461 11.60 -17.94 24.34
C THR A 461 11.90 -19.39 24.00
N GLU A 462 13.15 -19.67 23.61
CA GLU A 462 13.68 -21.01 23.41
C GLU A 462 14.68 -21.33 24.52
N LYS A 463 14.79 -22.61 24.88
CA LYS A 463 15.89 -23.14 25.70
C LYS A 463 16.58 -24.29 24.98
N GLU A 464 17.87 -24.45 25.24
CA GLU A 464 18.61 -25.64 24.84
C GLU A 464 18.40 -26.74 25.87
N ILE A 465 17.95 -27.91 25.41
CA ILE A 465 18.01 -29.17 26.15
C ILE A 465 19.03 -30.09 25.49
N ILE A 466 19.47 -31.13 26.19
CA ILE A 466 20.09 -32.29 25.55
C ILE A 466 19.01 -32.96 24.68
N ASP A 467 19.37 -33.36 23.46
CA ASP A 467 18.44 -34.07 22.56
C ASP A 467 18.12 -35.46 23.14
N PRO A 468 16.85 -35.80 23.46
CA PRO A 468 16.49 -37.13 23.96
C PRO A 468 16.73 -38.25 22.93
N GLU A 469 16.89 -37.90 21.65
CA GLU A 469 17.20 -38.82 20.54
C GLU A 469 18.72 -38.94 20.30
N ASP A 470 19.58 -38.45 21.21
CA ASP A 470 21.03 -38.65 21.16
C ASP A 470 21.51 -39.62 22.25
N PRO A 471 21.96 -40.85 21.91
CA PRO A 471 22.47 -41.80 22.89
C PRO A 471 23.75 -41.30 23.59
N GLU A 472 24.53 -40.41 22.95
CA GLU A 472 25.74 -39.86 23.56
C GLU A 472 25.49 -38.60 24.43
N LYS A 473 24.27 -38.04 24.39
CA LYS A 473 23.86 -36.82 25.13
C LYS A 473 24.72 -35.57 24.87
N LYS A 474 25.41 -35.51 23.73
CA LYS A 474 26.27 -34.39 23.29
C LYS A 474 25.51 -33.39 22.41
N ARG A 475 24.54 -33.87 21.64
CA ARG A 475 23.70 -33.06 20.75
C ARG A 475 22.71 -32.25 21.58
N LYS A 476 22.65 -30.94 21.33
CA LYS A 476 21.64 -30.05 21.92
C LYS A 476 20.48 -29.82 20.96
N LYS A 477 19.28 -29.73 21.50
CA LYS A 477 18.02 -29.44 20.77
C LYS A 477 17.39 -28.18 21.37
N LYS A 478 17.00 -27.23 20.53
CA LYS A 478 16.24 -26.05 20.97
C LYS A 478 14.77 -26.41 21.06
N VAL A 479 14.14 -26.08 22.20
CA VAL A 479 12.71 -26.30 22.46
C VAL A 479 12.06 -25.04 23.00
N ASN A 480 10.74 -24.95 22.85
CA ASN A 480 9.96 -23.85 23.41
C ASN A 480 10.13 -23.83 24.94
N ASP A 481 10.50 -22.68 25.49
CA ASP A 481 10.47 -22.42 26.93
C ASP A 481 9.21 -21.65 27.31
N LYS A 482 8.87 -20.59 26.56
CA LYS A 482 7.63 -19.81 26.71
C LYS A 482 7.01 -19.55 25.34
N GLN A 483 5.67 -19.61 25.28
CA GLN A 483 4.89 -19.28 24.09
C GLN A 483 4.87 -17.75 23.86
N MET A 484 4.55 -17.31 22.64
CA MET A 484 4.31 -15.88 22.39
C MET A 484 2.94 -15.50 22.96
N THR A 485 2.89 -14.46 23.79
CA THR A 485 1.64 -14.00 24.43
C THR A 485 1.12 -12.72 23.80
N ILE A 486 -0.20 -12.53 23.87
CA ILE A 486 -0.92 -11.33 23.43
C ILE A 486 -1.66 -10.67 24.60
N SER A 487 -2.18 -9.46 24.41
CA SER A 487 -2.83 -8.65 25.47
C SER A 487 -4.28 -9.01 25.77
N ALA A 488 -4.88 -9.96 25.04
CA ALA A 488 -6.28 -10.36 25.21
C ALA A 488 -6.44 -11.89 25.11
N GLN A 489 -7.54 -12.43 25.63
CA GLN A 489 -7.86 -13.85 25.46
C GLN A 489 -8.42 -14.13 24.06
N VAL A 490 -7.99 -15.24 23.48
CA VAL A 490 -8.43 -15.75 22.18
C VAL A 490 -9.86 -16.24 22.31
N THR A 491 -10.71 -15.83 21.38
CA THR A 491 -12.17 -16.01 21.44
C THR A 491 -12.66 -17.30 20.78
N ASP A 492 -11.89 -17.90 19.87
CA ASP A 492 -12.23 -19.12 19.13
C ASP A 492 -11.02 -20.07 19.04
N ASP A 493 -11.28 -21.37 18.94
CA ASP A 493 -10.24 -22.35 18.62
C ASP A 493 -9.89 -22.26 17.13
N VAL A 494 -8.63 -21.96 16.82
CA VAL A 494 -8.18 -21.68 15.45
C VAL A 494 -6.87 -22.41 15.16
N THR A 495 -6.96 -23.54 14.45
CA THR A 495 -5.80 -24.30 13.98
C THR A 495 -5.39 -23.83 12.59
N ASN A 496 -4.09 -23.64 12.35
CA ASN A 496 -3.56 -23.25 11.03
C ASN A 496 -4.19 -21.96 10.44
N ALA A 497 -4.63 -21.03 11.28
CA ALA A 497 -5.19 -19.75 10.85
C ALA A 497 -4.13 -18.76 10.37
N VAL A 498 -4.60 -17.66 9.79
CA VAL A 498 -3.79 -16.50 9.41
C VAL A 498 -3.95 -15.41 10.47
N PHE A 499 -2.81 -14.89 10.95
CA PHE A 499 -2.76 -13.77 11.89
C PHE A 499 -1.97 -12.63 11.25
N ALA A 500 -2.58 -11.46 11.12
CA ALA A 500 -1.89 -10.26 10.66
C ALA A 500 -1.34 -9.45 11.83
N PHE A 501 -0.05 -9.16 11.70
CA PHE A 501 0.74 -8.31 12.54
C PHE A 501 0.98 -7.00 11.79
N THR A 502 0.67 -5.86 12.41
CA THR A 502 0.83 -4.55 11.76
C THR A 502 2.21 -3.98 12.10
N PRO A 503 3.13 -3.79 11.13
CA PRO A 503 4.38 -3.08 11.38
C PRO A 503 4.08 -1.64 11.81
N LEU A 504 4.64 -1.24 12.94
CA LEU A 504 4.61 0.14 13.40
C LEU A 504 5.76 0.90 12.75
N ILE A 505 5.50 2.15 12.35
CA ILE A 505 6.55 3.05 11.86
C ILE A 505 7.52 3.25 13.01
N GLN A 506 8.79 2.90 12.78
CA GLN A 506 9.85 3.08 13.78
C GLN A 506 10.63 4.34 13.45
N ALA A 507 10.87 5.17 14.46
CA ALA A 507 11.76 6.30 14.36
C ALA A 507 12.65 6.34 15.62
N VAL A 508 13.91 6.75 15.45
CA VAL A 508 14.82 6.96 16.58
C VAL A 508 14.97 8.45 16.80
N GLY A 509 14.77 8.90 18.03
CA GLY A 509 14.94 10.29 18.45
C GLY A 509 15.12 10.43 19.96
N THR A 510 15.30 11.65 20.44
CA THR A 510 15.57 11.92 21.87
C THR A 510 14.32 12.47 22.57
N LEU A 511 13.97 11.84 23.70
CA LEU A 511 12.92 12.29 24.62
C LEU A 511 13.57 13.07 25.76
N ALA A 512 13.08 14.26 26.03
CA ALA A 512 13.22 14.90 27.34
C ALA A 512 11.92 14.69 28.13
N LYS A 513 12.01 14.38 29.42
CA LYS A 513 10.85 14.35 30.32
C LYS A 513 10.11 15.69 30.27
N ASP A 514 8.78 15.62 30.35
CA ASP A 514 7.84 16.76 30.33
C ASP A 514 7.85 17.57 29.01
N SER A 515 8.66 17.19 28.02
CA SER A 515 8.66 17.78 26.66
C SER A 515 7.57 17.17 25.78
N LYS A 516 6.89 18.03 25.01
CA LYS A 516 6.05 17.65 23.86
C LYS A 516 6.82 17.49 22.56
N THR A 517 8.07 17.96 22.48
CA THR A 517 8.87 17.95 21.25
C THR A 517 9.94 16.89 21.33
N LEU A 518 9.98 16.05 20.29
CA LEU A 518 11.07 15.13 19.99
C LEU A 518 12.02 15.81 19.01
N SER A 519 13.29 15.93 19.39
CA SER A 519 14.35 16.43 18.50
C SER A 519 15.03 15.28 17.75
N GLU A 520 15.59 15.60 16.58
CA GLU A 520 16.42 14.68 15.78
C GLU A 520 15.73 13.34 15.48
N VAL A 521 14.46 13.37 15.10
CA VAL A 521 13.69 12.15 14.79
C VAL A 521 14.06 11.64 13.39
N SER A 522 14.74 10.50 13.35
CA SER A 522 15.25 9.87 12.13
C SER A 522 14.19 9.10 11.35
N GLY A 523 14.29 9.13 10.01
CA GLY A 523 13.58 8.21 9.12
C GLY A 523 12.13 8.57 8.81
N SER A 524 11.69 9.78 9.12
CA SER A 524 10.26 10.10 9.25
C SER A 524 9.50 10.44 7.94
N ILE A 525 9.91 9.94 6.77
CA ILE A 525 9.19 10.16 5.50
C ILE A 525 7.75 9.61 5.54
N ASP A 526 7.52 8.54 6.30
CA ASP A 526 6.21 7.94 6.51
C ASP A 526 5.47 8.52 7.72
N LEU A 527 6.15 9.22 8.64
CA LEU A 527 5.58 9.76 9.87
C LEU A 527 4.78 11.03 9.58
N LYS A 528 3.51 11.07 10.00
CA LYS A 528 2.56 12.13 9.63
C LYS A 528 1.73 12.57 10.84
N ALA A 529 1.18 13.79 10.75
CA ALA A 529 0.25 14.31 11.75
C ALA A 529 -0.92 13.35 12.00
N GLY A 530 -1.38 13.28 13.25
CA GLY A 530 -2.44 12.40 13.73
C GLY A 530 -2.00 11.01 14.17
N MET A 531 -0.83 10.51 13.74
CA MET A 531 -0.31 9.18 14.11
C MET A 531 -0.16 9.04 15.63
N VAL A 532 -0.45 7.87 16.18
CA VAL A 532 -0.42 7.60 17.63
C VAL A 532 0.89 6.90 18.01
N VAL A 533 1.59 7.41 19.02
CA VAL A 533 2.78 6.73 19.57
C VAL A 533 2.37 5.53 20.43
N VAL A 534 3.14 4.45 20.34
CA VAL A 534 2.95 3.19 21.06
C VAL A 534 4.19 2.95 21.92
N ASP A 535 4.30 3.72 22.99
CA ASP A 535 5.41 3.69 23.95
C ASP A 535 4.91 4.05 25.35
N ALA A 536 5.34 3.32 26.39
CA ALA A 536 4.92 3.55 27.77
C ALA A 536 5.44 4.87 28.38
N ARG A 537 6.41 5.53 27.73
CA ARG A 537 6.94 6.85 28.10
C ARG A 537 6.07 8.00 27.60
N PHE A 538 4.88 7.72 27.04
CA PHE A 538 3.87 8.70 26.69
C PHE A 538 2.50 8.30 27.25
N PRO A 539 1.61 9.26 27.56
CA PRO A 539 0.21 8.96 27.87
C PRO A 539 -0.47 8.19 26.73
N VAL A 540 -1.40 7.31 27.08
CA VAL A 540 -2.15 6.49 26.11
C VAL A 540 -2.85 7.38 25.08
N ALA A 541 -2.80 6.97 23.81
CA ALA A 541 -3.36 7.68 22.66
C ALA A 541 -2.74 9.08 22.35
N THR A 542 -1.54 9.38 22.87
CA THR A 542 -0.76 10.56 22.45
C THR A 542 -0.51 10.54 20.94
N LYS A 543 -0.75 11.67 20.28
CA LYS A 543 -0.66 11.84 18.82
C LYS A 543 0.50 12.72 18.41
N VAL A 544 1.07 12.45 17.24
CA VAL A 544 1.88 13.41 16.47
C VAL A 544 0.99 14.57 16.04
N ILE A 545 1.41 15.80 16.31
CA ILE A 545 0.77 17.05 15.90
C ILE A 545 1.41 17.57 14.61
N SER A 546 2.74 17.70 14.60
CA SER A 546 3.51 18.21 13.47
C SER A 546 4.80 17.41 13.26
N VAL A 547 5.29 17.38 12.02
CA VAL A 547 6.53 16.69 11.59
C VAL A 547 7.27 17.67 10.69
N THR A 548 8.22 18.42 11.27
CA THR A 548 8.88 19.55 10.62
C THR A 548 10.31 19.18 10.24
N PRO A 549 10.72 19.21 8.97
CA PRO A 549 12.09 18.91 8.54
C PRO A 549 13.12 19.81 9.24
N ILE A 550 14.22 19.25 9.73
CA ILE A 550 15.30 20.03 10.33
C ILE A 550 16.13 20.67 9.20
N LYS A 551 16.10 22.01 9.12
CA LYS A 551 16.85 22.79 8.12
C LYS A 551 18.35 22.50 8.25
N GLY A 552 18.94 21.92 7.19
CA GLY A 552 20.35 21.50 7.15
C GLY A 552 20.59 20.01 7.43
N ALA A 553 19.61 19.29 8.00
CA ALA A 553 19.76 17.88 8.36
C ALA A 553 18.73 17.00 7.64
N ALA A 554 19.03 16.65 6.38
CA ALA A 554 18.15 15.84 5.54
C ALA A 554 17.84 14.47 6.17
N GLY A 555 16.57 14.05 6.14
CA GLY A 555 16.12 12.80 6.77
C GLY A 555 16.00 12.87 8.31
N PHE A 556 16.04 14.07 8.88
CA PHE A 556 15.67 14.37 10.26
C PHE A 556 14.54 15.39 10.36
N PHE A 557 13.72 15.22 11.39
CA PHE A 557 12.53 16.01 11.63
C PHE A 557 12.40 16.30 13.13
N ASN A 558 11.89 17.47 13.48
CA ASN A 558 11.34 17.72 14.81
C ASN A 558 9.88 17.25 14.80
N VAL A 559 9.48 16.49 15.82
CA VAL A 559 8.14 15.91 15.91
C VAL A 559 7.47 16.41 17.17
N GLU A 560 6.33 17.06 16.99
CA GLU A 560 5.51 17.60 18.08
C GLU A 560 4.47 16.57 18.50
N MET A 561 4.24 16.41 19.80
CA MET A 561 3.36 15.42 20.41
C MET A 561 2.24 16.09 21.21
N SER A 562 1.03 15.54 21.16
CA SER A 562 -0.16 16.14 21.79
C SER A 562 -0.05 16.27 23.32
N ALA A 563 0.68 15.33 23.93
CA ALA A 563 0.98 15.25 25.36
C ALA A 563 2.48 14.97 25.55
N PRO A 564 3.07 15.40 26.69
CA PRO A 564 4.51 15.28 26.90
C PRO A 564 4.97 13.85 27.22
N ALA A 565 6.26 13.60 27.06
CA ALA A 565 6.90 12.37 27.51
C ALA A 565 7.00 12.31 29.04
N THR A 566 6.69 11.16 29.64
CA THR A 566 6.75 10.94 31.11
C THR A 566 8.16 10.62 31.62
N ALA A 567 9.12 10.36 30.74
CA ALA A 567 10.51 10.08 31.07
C ALA A 567 11.49 10.53 29.97
N THR A 568 12.72 10.87 30.36
CA THR A 568 13.84 11.16 29.46
C THR A 568 14.42 9.87 28.87
N ALA A 569 14.78 9.89 27.58
CA ALA A 569 15.53 8.80 26.93
C ALA A 569 16.24 9.30 25.66
N ALA A 570 17.56 9.18 25.61
CA ALA A 570 18.33 9.36 24.37
C ALA A 570 18.17 8.15 23.44
N ASN A 571 18.23 8.37 22.13
CA ASN A 571 18.20 7.33 21.09
C ASN A 571 17.05 6.32 21.25
N ALA A 572 15.87 6.78 21.67
CA ALA A 572 14.73 5.92 21.90
C ALA A 572 14.14 5.43 20.56
N VAL A 573 14.03 4.11 20.40
CA VAL A 573 13.28 3.49 19.31
C VAL A 573 11.79 3.65 19.59
N LEU A 574 11.21 4.76 19.14
CA LEU A 574 9.78 5.02 19.20
C LEU A 574 9.05 4.26 18.10
N ARG A 575 7.80 3.88 18.40
CA ARG A 575 6.90 3.19 17.47
C ARG A 575 5.62 3.98 17.30
N PHE A 576 5.15 4.12 16.06
CA PHE A 576 3.94 4.88 15.73
C PHE A 576 2.99 4.01 14.92
N ARG A 577 1.70 4.04 15.27
CA ARG A 577 0.62 3.52 14.43
C ARG A 577 -0.06 4.66 13.67
N PRO A 578 -0.59 4.42 12.46
CA PRO A 578 -1.56 5.32 11.85
C PRO A 578 -2.68 5.69 12.84
N ALA A 579 -3.24 6.90 12.69
CA ALA A 579 -4.50 7.21 13.34
C ALA A 579 -5.53 6.19 12.86
N SER A 580 -6.10 5.41 13.78
CA SER A 580 -7.23 4.54 13.48
C SER A 580 -8.38 5.44 13.02
N SER A 581 -8.85 5.25 11.78
CA SER A 581 -10.03 5.95 11.25
C SER A 581 -11.19 5.75 12.23
N SER A 582 -11.79 6.83 12.71
CA SER A 582 -12.77 6.80 13.82
C SER A 582 -14.16 6.30 13.41
N THR A 583 -14.21 5.34 12.49
CA THR A 583 -15.39 4.55 12.10
C THR A 583 -15.65 3.38 13.05
N GLY A 584 -14.74 3.13 14.01
CA GLY A 584 -14.87 2.12 15.05
C GLY A 584 -14.41 2.62 16.41
N ASN A 585 -15.22 3.46 17.07
CA ASN A 585 -15.25 3.49 18.54
C ASN A 585 -16.51 4.17 19.10
N SER A 586 -16.79 3.93 20.38
CA SER A 586 -17.96 4.43 21.13
C SER A 586 -19.33 4.04 20.56
N ARG A 587 -19.77 2.81 20.82
CA ARG A 587 -21.09 2.67 21.44
C ARG A 587 -20.99 3.39 22.79
N GLY A 588 -21.62 4.55 22.93
CA GLY A 588 -21.72 5.20 24.23
C GLY A 588 -22.40 4.25 25.22
N ALA A 589 -21.96 4.27 26.49
CA ALA A 589 -22.73 3.63 27.55
C ALA A 589 -24.16 4.20 27.52
N ALA A 590 -25.16 3.34 27.60
CA ALA A 590 -26.55 3.81 27.72
C ALA A 590 -26.65 4.66 28.99
N PRO A 591 -27.27 5.86 28.95
CA PRO A 591 -27.56 6.60 30.16
C PRO A 591 -28.42 5.72 31.08
N VAL A 592 -28.00 5.58 32.33
CA VAL A 592 -28.83 4.95 33.36
C VAL A 592 -30.12 5.76 33.50
N ARG A 593 -31.24 5.05 33.58
CA ARG A 593 -32.55 5.57 33.99
C ARG A 593 -32.92 4.93 35.32
#